data_AF-A0A9E5J2G9-F1
#
_entry.id   AF-A0A9E5J2G9-F1
#
_cell.length_a   1.000
_cell.length_b   1.000
_cell.length_c   1.000
_cell.angle_alpha   90.00
_cell.angle_beta   90.00
_cell.angle_gamma   90.00
#
_symmetry.space_group_name_H-M   'P 1'
#
loop_
_entity.id
_entity.type
_entity.pdbx_description
1 polymer ?
#
loop_
_entity_poly.entity_id
_entity_poly.type
_entity_poly.pdbx_seq_one_letter_code
_entity_poly.pdbx_strand_id
1 'polypeptide(L)'
;MGHYIANLRDIEFCLFDLLDRESILGKGIYADLDKATAMGMLEEVKRLCEVDLAESFIEGDRRGTDFDKTTGEVKVPASFKKSYRAYVDGGWGLIDVPTELGGTQI
;
A
#
# COMPACT_ATOMS: atom_id res chain seq x y z
N MET A 1 14.16 6.95 -10.32
CA MET A 1 13.26 7.83 -9.55
C MET A 1 12.01 8.04 -10.39
N GLY A 2 10.84 7.66 -9.87
CA GLY A 2 9.56 7.70 -10.58
C GLY A 2 8.83 9.05 -10.42
N HIS A 3 7.57 9.10 -10.85
CA HIS A 3 6.71 10.29 -10.72
C HIS A 3 6.17 10.49 -9.30
N TYR A 4 6.05 9.42 -8.52
CA TYR A 4 5.60 9.45 -7.14
C TYR A 4 6.80 9.53 -6.20
N ILE A 5 6.73 10.43 -5.22
CA ILE A 5 7.74 10.64 -4.19
C ILE A 5 7.01 10.73 -2.85
N ALA A 6 7.19 9.74 -1.98
CA ALA A 6 6.54 9.72 -0.67
C ALA A 6 7.30 10.60 0.33
N ASN A 7 6.56 11.41 1.09
CA ASN A 7 7.12 12.19 2.19
C ASN A 7 7.00 11.42 3.51
N LEU A 8 7.78 10.34 3.65
CA LEU A 8 7.73 9.50 4.85
C LEU A 8 8.14 10.27 6.11
N ARG A 9 9.02 11.27 5.99
CA ARG A 9 9.45 12.08 7.13
C ARG A 9 8.29 12.87 7.75
N ASP A 10 7.40 13.41 6.93
CA ASP A 10 6.23 14.16 7.40
C ASP A 10 5.17 13.24 8.03
N ILE A 11 5.00 12.03 7.47
CA ILE A 11 4.13 10.99 8.06
C ILE A 11 4.65 10.58 9.43
N GLU A 12 5.96 10.31 9.55
CA GLU A 12 6.60 9.97 10.82
C GLU A 12 6.41 11.08 11.86
N PHE A 13 6.64 12.34 11.48
CA PHE A 13 6.40 13.50 12.33
C PHE A 13 4.94 13.56 12.81
N CYS A 14 3.99 13.43 11.88
CA CYS A 14 2.57 13.48 12.23
C CYS A 14 2.20 12.35 13.21
N LEU A 15 2.65 11.12 12.98
CA LEU A 15 2.32 9.99 13.83
C LEU A 15 2.96 10.09 15.21
N PHE A 16 4.25 10.42 15.30
CA PHE A 16 4.99 10.27 16.56
C PHE A 16 5.22 11.57 17.30
N ASP A 17 5.50 12.67 16.60
CA ASP A 17 5.82 13.95 17.25
C ASP A 17 4.55 14.77 17.51
N LEU A 18 3.58 14.74 16.59
CA LEU A 18 2.31 15.49 16.72
C LEU A 18 1.22 14.69 17.44
N LEU A 19 1.00 13.44 17.04
CA LEU A 19 -0.12 12.63 17.51
C LEU A 19 0.25 11.66 18.64
N ASP A 20 1.52 11.56 19.03
CA ASP A 20 2.01 10.68 20.09
C ASP A 20 1.48 9.23 19.94
N ARG A 21 1.51 8.67 18.72
CA ARG A 21 1.06 7.29 18.47
C ARG A 21 1.92 6.26 19.19
N GLU A 22 3.17 6.59 19.49
CA GLU A 22 4.06 5.71 20.27
C GLU A 22 3.48 5.37 21.65
N SER A 23 2.67 6.26 22.24
CA SER A 23 2.02 6.03 23.54
C SER A 23 1.04 4.84 23.57
N ILE A 24 0.49 4.44 22.41
CA ILE A 24 -0.49 3.34 22.30
C ILE A 24 0.09 2.05 21.71
N LEU A 25 1.28 2.12 21.10
CA LEU A 25 1.98 0.95 20.56
C LEU A 25 2.42 0.00 21.70
N GLY A 26 2.43 -1.30 21.43
CA GLY A 26 2.68 -2.36 22.40
C GLY A 26 1.57 -2.53 23.45
N LYS A 27 0.37 -1.99 23.21
CA LYS A 27 -0.75 -2.01 24.18
C LYS A 27 -2.08 -2.32 23.52
N GLY A 28 -2.95 -3.00 24.26
CA GLY A 28 -4.34 -3.24 23.85
C GLY A 28 -4.40 -3.98 22.53
N ILE A 29 -5.12 -3.41 21.56
CA ILE A 29 -5.21 -3.98 20.21
C ILE A 29 -3.87 -3.92 19.46
N TYR A 30 -2.98 -2.98 19.81
CA TYR A 30 -1.65 -2.80 19.21
C TYR A 30 -0.55 -3.55 19.96
N ALA A 31 -0.87 -4.66 20.63
CA ALA A 31 0.06 -5.37 21.52
C ALA A 31 1.34 -5.85 20.80
N ASP A 32 1.22 -6.20 19.52
CA ASP A 32 2.30 -6.78 18.72
C ASP A 32 2.96 -5.75 17.77
N LEU A 33 2.57 -4.47 17.87
CA LEU A 33 3.09 -3.41 17.03
C LEU A 33 3.95 -2.44 17.84
N ASP A 34 5.23 -2.33 17.48
CA ASP A 34 6.13 -1.30 17.97
C ASP A 34 6.44 -0.24 16.90
N LYS A 35 7.10 0.85 17.30
CA LYS A 35 7.44 1.96 16.38
C LYS A 35 8.35 1.52 15.25
N ALA A 36 9.32 0.64 15.52
CA ALA A 36 10.26 0.16 14.52
C ALA A 36 9.54 -0.65 13.43
N THR A 37 8.61 -1.51 13.84
CA THR A 37 7.76 -2.32 12.96
C THR A 37 6.84 -1.42 12.14
N ALA A 38 6.16 -0.46 12.78
CA ALA A 38 5.32 0.50 12.07
C ALA A 38 6.10 1.30 11.01
N MET A 39 7.31 1.78 11.35
CA MET A 39 8.18 2.47 10.40
C MET A 39 8.67 1.55 9.28
N GLY A 40 9.02 0.30 9.57
CA GLY A 40 9.40 -0.68 8.55
C GLY A 40 8.26 -0.95 7.56
N MET A 41 7.03 -1.03 8.04
CA MET A 41 5.84 -1.14 7.17
C MET A 41 5.67 0.08 6.27
N LEU A 42 5.86 1.30 6.82
CA LEU A 42 5.79 2.54 6.06
C LEU A 42 6.92 2.68 5.02
N GLU A 43 8.12 2.21 5.34
CA GLU A 43 9.25 2.17 4.40
C GLU A 43 8.98 1.21 3.23
N GLU A 44 8.44 0.02 3.52
CA GLU A 44 8.16 -0.96 2.47
C GLU A 44 7.01 -0.51 1.57
N VAL A 45 5.92 0.04 2.13
CA VAL A 45 4.83 0.57 1.29
C VAL A 45 5.29 1.78 0.47
N LYS A 46 6.19 2.62 1.01
CA LYS A 46 6.86 3.67 0.21
C LYS A 46 7.60 3.06 -0.98
N ARG A 47 8.44 2.05 -0.76
CA ARG A 47 9.19 1.37 -1.83
C ARG A 47 8.25 0.79 -2.89
N LEU A 48 7.21 0.09 -2.46
CA LEU A 48 6.18 -0.47 -3.34
C LEU A 48 5.52 0.64 -4.19
N CYS A 49 5.13 1.75 -3.57
CA CYS A 49 4.48 2.86 -4.25
C CYS A 49 5.40 3.54 -5.28
N GLU A 50 6.65 3.80 -4.92
CA GLU A 50 7.62 4.52 -5.77
C GLU A 50 8.20 3.67 -6.90
N VAL A 51 8.16 2.34 -6.77
CA VAL A 51 8.72 1.40 -7.74
C VAL A 51 7.61 0.67 -8.49
N ASP A 52 6.94 -0.28 -7.83
CA ASP A 52 6.07 -1.25 -8.49
C ASP A 52 4.73 -0.63 -8.91
N LEU A 53 4.11 0.19 -8.05
CA LEU A 53 2.83 0.82 -8.37
C LEU A 53 3.01 1.99 -9.35
N ALA A 54 4.03 2.81 -9.14
CA ALA A 54 4.31 3.94 -10.01
C ALA A 54 4.59 3.53 -11.46
N GLU A 55 5.13 2.33 -11.71
CA GLU A 55 5.48 1.82 -13.03
C GLU A 55 4.31 1.86 -14.02
N SER A 56 3.10 1.50 -13.58
CA SER A 56 1.93 1.42 -14.47
C SER A 56 1.16 2.72 -14.64
N PHE A 57 1.51 3.79 -13.92
CA PHE A 57 0.72 5.03 -13.86
C PHE A 57 0.53 5.68 -15.23
N ILE A 58 1.62 5.95 -15.96
CA ILE A 58 1.55 6.63 -17.26
C ILE A 58 0.89 5.73 -18.29
N GLU A 59 1.27 4.45 -18.36
CA GLU A 59 0.69 3.54 -19.34
C GLU A 59 -0.82 3.32 -19.09
N GLY A 60 -1.21 3.20 -17.81
CA GLY A 60 -2.60 3.08 -17.40
C GLY A 60 -3.48 4.23 -17.90
N ASP A 61 -3.02 5.47 -17.73
CA ASP A 61 -3.69 6.67 -18.24
C ASP A 61 -3.73 6.69 -19.78
N ARG A 62 -2.59 6.48 -20.44
CA ARG A 62 -2.47 6.64 -21.90
C ARG A 62 -3.18 5.55 -22.69
N ARG A 63 -3.25 4.32 -22.17
CA ARG A 63 -3.94 3.20 -22.83
C ARG A 63 -5.40 3.07 -22.41
N GLY A 64 -5.73 3.42 -21.17
CA GLY A 64 -7.08 3.25 -20.64
C GLY A 64 -7.49 1.78 -20.54
N THR A 65 -8.80 1.54 -20.57
CA THR A 65 -9.41 0.21 -20.52
C THR A 65 -10.12 -0.11 -21.82
N ASP A 66 -10.16 -1.39 -22.18
CA ASP A 66 -10.91 -1.91 -23.31
C ASP A 66 -12.14 -2.65 -22.80
N PHE A 67 -13.34 -2.20 -23.17
CA PHE A 67 -14.61 -2.79 -22.77
C PHE A 67 -15.23 -3.55 -23.95
N ASP A 68 -15.32 -4.87 -23.80
CA ASP A 68 -15.99 -5.74 -24.75
C ASP A 68 -17.50 -5.75 -24.47
N LYS A 69 -18.27 -5.08 -25.32
CA LYS A 69 -19.74 -5.00 -25.21
C LYS A 69 -20.46 -6.33 -25.42
N THR A 70 -19.80 -7.32 -26.04
CA THR A 70 -20.41 -8.62 -26.33
C THR A 70 -20.29 -9.60 -25.17
N THR A 71 -19.17 -9.55 -24.45
CA THR A 71 -18.89 -10.42 -23.29
C THR A 71 -19.12 -9.72 -21.96
N GLY A 72 -19.11 -8.38 -21.94
CA GLY A 72 -19.11 -7.58 -20.72
C GLY A 72 -17.74 -7.48 -20.04
N GLU A 73 -16.68 -8.02 -20.63
CA GLU A 73 -15.33 -7.99 -20.05
C GLU A 73 -14.67 -6.61 -20.17
N VAL A 74 -13.90 -6.24 -19.13
CA VAL A 74 -13.01 -5.07 -19.15
C VAL A 74 -11.56 -5.52 -19.07
N LYS A 75 -10.74 -5.11 -20.04
CA LYS A 75 -9.30 -5.39 -20.07
C LYS A 75 -8.51 -4.14 -19.69
N VAL A 76 -7.59 -4.33 -18.75
CA VAL A 76 -6.63 -3.31 -18.30
C VAL A 76 -5.23 -3.60 -18.85
N PRO A 77 -4.33 -2.61 -18.95
CA PRO A 77 -2.96 -2.80 -19.43
C PRO A 77 -2.19 -3.84 -18.61
N ALA A 78 -1.25 -4.54 -19.27
CA ALA A 78 -0.46 -5.59 -18.62
C ALA A 78 0.41 -5.06 -17.48
N SER A 79 0.95 -3.84 -17.61
CA SER A 79 1.70 -3.17 -16.54
C SER A 79 0.84 -2.93 -15.31
N PHE A 80 -0.41 -2.49 -15.48
CA PHE A 80 -1.33 -2.33 -14.35
C PHE A 80 -1.58 -3.66 -13.63
N LYS A 81 -1.77 -4.76 -14.36
CA LYS A 81 -1.91 -6.10 -13.75
C LYS A 81 -0.66 -6.53 -12.98
N LYS A 82 0.53 -6.14 -13.43
CA LYS A 82 1.81 -6.41 -12.75
C LYS A 82 1.89 -5.60 -11.45
N SER A 83 1.65 -4.28 -11.51
CA SER A 83 1.62 -3.41 -10.34
C SER A 83 0.59 -3.88 -9.30
N TYR A 84 -0.63 -4.18 -9.73
CA TYR A 84 -1.68 -4.66 -8.82
C TYR A 84 -1.31 -5.99 -8.17
N ARG A 85 -0.61 -6.87 -8.88
CA ARG A 85 -0.14 -8.13 -8.32
C ARG A 85 0.94 -7.94 -7.26
N ALA A 86 1.87 -7.00 -7.45
CA ALA A 86 2.84 -6.66 -6.41
C ALA A 86 2.13 -6.17 -5.11
N TYR A 87 1.05 -5.40 -5.25
CA TYR A 87 0.23 -4.98 -4.11
C TYR A 87 -0.47 -6.15 -3.40
N VAL A 88 -1.08 -7.06 -4.17
CA VAL A 88 -1.76 -8.24 -3.64
C VAL A 88 -0.79 -9.22 -2.99
N ASP A 89 0.32 -9.53 -3.66
CA ASP A 89 1.34 -10.47 -3.18
C ASP A 89 2.04 -9.93 -1.91
N GLY A 90 2.10 -8.60 -1.75
CA GLY A 90 2.58 -7.95 -0.53
C GLY A 90 1.57 -7.90 0.62
N GLY A 91 0.33 -8.37 0.42
CA GLY A 91 -0.69 -8.43 1.47
C GLY A 91 -1.27 -7.07 1.88
N TRP A 92 -0.92 -5.98 1.18
CA TRP A 92 -1.26 -4.61 1.57
C TRP A 92 -2.77 -4.32 1.57
N GLY A 93 -3.55 -5.07 0.80
CA GLY A 93 -5.01 -5.01 0.82
C GLY A 93 -5.66 -5.64 2.05
N LEU A 94 -4.87 -6.29 2.92
CA LEU A 94 -5.33 -7.02 4.09
C LEU A 94 -4.89 -6.38 5.42
N ILE A 95 -4.32 -5.17 5.38
CA ILE A 95 -3.70 -4.56 6.56
C ILE A 95 -4.69 -4.40 7.72
N ASP A 96 -5.91 -3.91 7.46
CA ASP A 96 -6.96 -3.70 8.48
C ASP A 96 -8.00 -4.83 8.51
N VAL A 97 -7.74 -5.95 7.82
CA VAL A 97 -8.66 -7.08 7.75
C VAL A 97 -8.55 -7.90 9.04
N PRO A 98 -9.66 -8.44 9.58
CA PRO A 98 -9.58 -9.34 10.74
C PRO A 98 -8.64 -10.53 10.49
N THR A 99 -7.89 -10.93 11.51
CA THR A 99 -6.91 -12.02 11.42
C THR A 99 -7.53 -13.34 10.94
N GLU A 100 -8.77 -13.63 11.33
CA GLU A 100 -9.54 -14.80 10.90
C GLU A 100 -9.87 -14.80 9.41
N LEU A 101 -9.75 -13.66 8.73
CA LEU A 101 -9.91 -13.48 7.29
C LEU A 101 -8.57 -13.29 6.57
N GLY A 102 -7.44 -13.51 7.26
CA GLY A 102 -6.09 -13.45 6.69
C GLY A 102 -5.43 -12.07 6.74
N GLY A 103 -5.98 -11.13 7.52
CA GLY A 103 -5.32 -9.85 7.77
C GLY A 103 -4.16 -9.92 8.76
N THR A 104 -3.48 -8.78 8.93
CA THR A 104 -2.34 -8.67 9.83
C THR A 104 -2.83 -8.34 11.24
N GLN A 105 -2.28 -9.02 12.25
CA GLN A 105 -2.49 -8.62 13.64
C GLN A 105 -1.66 -7.36 13.91
N ILE A 106 -2.32 -6.20 13.90
CA ILE A 106 -1.73 -4.89 14.18
C ILE A 106 -2.43 -4.19 15.33
#